data_AF-A0A389MLL0-F1
#
_entry.id   AF-A0A389MLL0-F1
#
_cell.length_a   1.000
_cell.length_b   1.000
_cell.length_c   1.000
_cell.angle_alpha   90.00
_cell.angle_beta   90.00
_cell.angle_gamma   90.00
#
_symmetry.space_group_name_H-M   'P 1'
#
loop_
_entity.id
_entity.type
_entity.pdbx_description
1 polymer ?
#
loop_
_entity_poly.entity_id
_entity_poly.type
_entity_poly.pdbx_seq_one_letter_code
_entity_poly.pdbx_strand_id
1 'polypeptide(L)' 'MASIKAIDEERRRLNLSQHALCRAAGIAPSTYVRLKKGRTSGFEATFEKLRNALAIAAHREAAE' A
#
# COMPACT_ATOMS: atom_id res chain seq x y z
N MET A 1 14.30 5.24 -3.20
CA MET A 1 13.16 4.69 -3.96
C MET A 1 12.36 3.78 -3.04
N ALA A 2 11.13 4.18 -2.69
CA ALA A 2 10.27 3.33 -1.88
C ALA A 2 9.88 2.10 -2.71
N SER A 3 10.12 0.90 -2.18
CA SER A 3 9.76 -0.34 -2.85
C SER A 3 8.40 -0.83 -2.37
N ILE A 4 7.70 -1.58 -3.21
CA ILE A 4 6.47 -2.28 -2.84
C ILE A 4 6.65 -3.19 -1.61
N LYS A 5 7.88 -3.65 -1.34
CA LYS A 5 8.18 -4.49 -0.16
C LYS A 5 7.98 -3.74 1.14
N ALA A 6 8.51 -2.52 1.25
CA ALA A 6 8.34 -1.68 2.44
C ALA A 6 6.86 -1.37 2.72
N ILE A 7 6.09 -1.11 1.65
CA ILE A 7 4.64 -0.89 1.75
C ILE A 7 3.91 -2.16 2.23
N ASP A 8 4.30 -3.35 1.77
CA ASP A 8 3.69 -4.61 2.22
C ASP A 8 4.06 -4.95 3.67
N GLU A 9 5.28 -4.65 4.09
CA GLU A 9 5.71 -4.84 5.48
C GLU A 9 4.93 -3.93 6.43
N GLU A 10 4.83 -2.65 6.11
CA GLU A 10 4.08 -1.69 6.94
C GLU A 10 2.58 -2.03 6.99
N ARG A 11 2.00 -2.39 5.85
CA ARG A 11 0.63 -2.92 5.79
C ARG A 11 0.43 -4.09 6.76
N ARG A 12 1.38 -5.02 6.82
CA ARG A 12 1.30 -6.19 7.73
C ARG A 12 1.42 -5.78 9.19
N ARG A 13 2.28 -4.81 9.51
CA ARG A 13 2.42 -4.28 10.88
C ARG A 13 1.10 -3.67 11.40
N LEU A 14 0.40 -2.94 10.54
CA LEU A 14 -0.91 -2.34 10.82
C LEU A 14 -2.08 -3.33 10.68
N ASN A 15 -1.82 -4.64 10.56
CA ASN A 15 -2.83 -5.67 10.29
C ASN A 15 -3.83 -5.35 9.15
N LEU A 16 -3.43 -4.49 8.21
CA LEU A 16 -4.31 -3.94 7.19
C LEU A 16 -4.45 -4.94 6.05
N SER A 17 -5.66 -5.26 5.61
CA SER A 17 -5.82 -6.14 4.45
C SER A 17 -5.29 -5.47 3.17
N GLN A 18 -4.70 -6.26 2.25
CA GLN A 18 -4.25 -5.73 0.95
C GLN A 18 -5.41 -5.07 0.19
N HIS A 19 -6.60 -5.66 0.25
CA HIS A 19 -7.79 -5.10 -0.38
C HIS A 19 -8.19 -3.75 0.22
N ALA A 20 -8.18 -3.61 1.55
CA ALA A 20 -8.48 -2.36 2.21
C ALA A 20 -7.49 -1.25 1.80
N LEU A 21 -6.19 -1.57 1.82
CA LEU A 21 -5.16 -0.64 1.38
C LEU A 21 -5.36 -0.19 -0.08
N CYS A 22 -5.60 -1.15 -0.98
CA CYS A 22 -5.81 -0.85 -2.40
C CYS A 22 -7.07 0.00 -2.63
N ARG A 23 -8.17 -0.28 -1.90
CA ARG A 23 -9.39 0.55 -1.96
C ARG A 23 -9.14 1.97 -1.47
N ALA A 24 -8.46 2.12 -0.33
CA ALA A 24 -8.12 3.43 0.22
C ALA A 24 -7.18 4.23 -0.71
N ALA A 25 -6.25 3.55 -1.37
CA ALA A 25 -5.34 4.15 -2.35
C ALA A 25 -5.99 4.39 -3.73
N GLY A 26 -7.21 3.91 -3.96
CA GLY A 26 -7.88 4.01 -5.26
C GLY A 26 -7.14 3.24 -6.37
N ILE A 27 -6.54 2.10 -6.06
CA ILE A 27 -5.84 1.24 -7.04
C ILE A 27 -6.45 -0.16 -7.09
N ALA A 28 -6.31 -0.83 -8.24
CA ALA A 28 -6.73 -2.21 -8.38
C ALA A 28 -5.80 -3.17 -7.58
N PRO A 29 -6.35 -4.17 -6.87
CA PRO A 29 -5.53 -5.18 -6.17
C PRO A 29 -4.59 -5.95 -7.10
N SER A 30 -4.97 -6.13 -8.37
CA SER A 30 -4.13 -6.77 -9.39
C SER A 30 -2.85 -5.98 -9.65
N THR A 31 -2.92 -4.65 -9.63
CA THR A 31 -1.75 -3.76 -9.76
C THR A 31 -0.78 -4.01 -8.60
N TYR A 32 -1.28 -4.06 -7.37
CA TYR A 32 -0.46 -4.35 -6.18
C TYR A 32 0.27 -5.70 -6.30
N VAL A 33 -0.42 -6.76 -6.74
CA VAL A 33 0.20 -8.08 -6.94
C VAL A 33 1.27 -8.06 -8.03
N ARG A 34 1.03 -7.35 -9.15
CA ARG A 34 2.01 -7.22 -10.24
C ARG A 34 3.27 -6.48 -9.79
N LEU A 35 3.10 -5.40 -9.02
CA LEU A 35 4.20 -4.67 -8.39
C LEU A 35 5.01 -5.57 -7.46
N LYS A 36 4.32 -6.31 -6.57
CA LYS A 36 4.98 -7.22 -5.61
C LYS A 36 5.76 -8.34 -6.30
N LYS A 37 5.26 -8.87 -7.41
CA LYS A 37 5.93 -9.90 -8.21
C LYS A 37 7.01 -9.35 -9.15
N GLY A 38 7.27 -8.03 -9.15
CA GLY A 38 8.23 -7.40 -10.06
C GLY A 38 7.85 -7.49 -11.54
N ARG A 39 6.57 -7.77 -11.86
CA ARG A 39 6.07 -7.92 -13.24
C ARG A 39 5.82 -6.58 -13.93
N THR A 40 5.83 -5.50 -13.18
CA THR A 40 5.62 -4.13 -13.65
C THR A 40 6.40 -3.19 -12.74
N SER A 41 7.12 -2.24 -13.34
CA SER A 41 7.69 -1.11 -12.61
C SER A 41 6.55 -0.18 -12.20
N GLY A 42 6.38 0.05 -10.89
CA GLY A 42 5.37 0.98 -10.42
C GLY A 42 5.72 2.41 -10.81
N PHE A 43 4.72 3.15 -11.28
CA PHE A 43 4.84 4.60 -11.39
C PHE A 43 4.95 5.17 -9.97
N GLU A 44 5.79 6.20 -9.78
CA GLU A 44 5.99 6.84 -8.47
C GLU A 44 4.65 7.26 -7.83
N ALA A 45 3.73 7.78 -8.64
CA ALA A 45 2.36 8.13 -8.23
C ALA A 45 1.55 6.97 -7.63
N THR A 46 1.80 5.73 -8.06
CA THR A 46 1.14 4.55 -7.46
C THR A 46 1.68 4.27 -6.07
N PHE A 47 2.99 4.42 -5.87
CA PHE A 47 3.61 4.25 -4.55
C PHE A 47 3.22 5.37 -3.59
N GLU A 48 3.05 6.60 -4.06
CA GLU A 48 2.55 7.71 -3.24
C GLU A 48 1.13 7.47 -2.74
N LYS A 49 0.21 7.04 -3.62
CA LYS A 49 -1.17 6.70 -3.22
C LYS A 49 -1.21 5.63 -2.14
N LEU A 50 -0.39 4.58 -2.28
CA LEU A 50 -0.29 3.51 -1.30
C LEU A 50 0.28 3.98 0.04
N ARG A 51 1.30 4.86 0.02
CA ARG A 51 1.87 5.45 1.24
C ARG A 51 0.87 6.35 1.96
N ASN A 52 0.15 7.20 1.24
CA ASN A 52 -0.87 8.06 1.83
C ASN A 52 -1.98 7.24 2.48
N ALA A 53 -2.44 6.17 1.82
CA ALA A 53 -3.43 5.27 2.39
C ALA A 53 -2.93 4.55 3.66
N LEU A 54 -1.66 4.13 3.69
CA LEU A 54 -1.03 3.57 4.90
C LEU A 54 -0.97 4.58 6.04
N ALA A 55 -0.52 5.80 5.77
CA ALA A 55 -0.42 6.85 6.78
C ALA A 55 -1.79 7.16 7.41
N ILE A 56 -2.84 7.25 6.59
CA ILE A 56 -4.22 7.43 7.07
C ILE A 56 -4.65 6.26 7.95
N ALA A 57 -4.33 5.01 7.57
CA ALA A 57 -4.67 3.83 8.36
C ALA A 57 -3.93 3.82 9.71
N ALA A 58 -2.63 4.13 9.71
CA ALA A 58 -1.82 4.21 10.92
C ALA A 58 -2.32 5.29 11.90
N HIS A 59 -2.75 6.45 11.39
CA HIS A 59 -3.33 7.51 12.21
C HIS A 59 -4.68 7.14 12.84
N ARG A 60 -5.45 6.23 12.22
CA ARG A 60 -6.69 5.74 12.82
C ARG A 60 -6.44 4.78 13.98
N GLU A 61 -5.50 3.84 13.83
CA GLU A 61 -5.14 2.94 14.92
C GLU A 61 -4.47 3.66 16.10
N ALA A 62 -3.74 4.75 15.85
CA ALA A 62 -3.13 5.54 16.92
C ALA A 62 -4.12 6.46 17.68
N ALA A 63 -5.36 6.61 17.18
CA ALA A 63 -6.39 7.45 17.77
C ALA A 63 -7.44 6.65 18.57
N GLU A 64 -7.40 5.32 18.52
CA GLU A 64 -8.19 4.38 19.33
C GLU A 64 -7.38 3.86 20.53
#